data_AF-A0A5T1U543-F1
#
_entry.id   AF-A0A5T1U543-F1
#
_cell.length_a   1.000
_cell.length_b   1.000
_cell.length_c   1.000
_cell.angle_alpha   90.00
_cell.angle_beta   90.00
_cell.angle_gamma   90.00
#
_symmetry.space_group_name_H-M   'P 1'
#
loop_
_entity.id
_entity.type
_entity.pdbx_description
1 polymer ?
#
loop_
_entity_poly.entity_id
_entity_poly.type
_entity_poly.pdbx_seq_one_letter_code
_entity_poly.pdbx_strand_id
1 'polypeptide(L)'
;MLGIDLGSNTLRAVQMDEKLNKLKEYEFVIGAAKNLNQSGEISKEAIQRLKNTLSILAKEQDLSKARAVATAAFRKASNTNEIFAHLKKEFGIDFKLIDAKSEAKISVLGMQSGLRRLKIWGEFAYCDLGGASCELSFGKSFKSFDFGIISFYEKNYHSYYKSCISYKKLIKKYPKFIINIKDKKLKIHFLIANPHLKHLAFRAFDEVAMIKKELRSLGVKTVVLNSGVPTTLSALKQNISYEKYEASRVNGKKLY
;
A
#
# COMPACT_ATOMS: atom_id res chain seq x y z
N MET A 1 22.65 10.66 4.12
CA MET A 1 22.36 9.36 3.48
C MET A 1 21.02 9.44 2.76
N LEU A 2 20.91 8.89 1.54
CA LEU A 2 19.63 8.74 0.83
C LEU A 2 19.15 7.29 0.91
N GLY A 3 17.94 7.06 1.41
CA GLY A 3 17.26 5.76 1.32
C GLY A 3 16.17 5.83 0.25
N ILE A 4 16.07 4.81 -0.62
CA ILE A 4 15.06 4.71 -1.67
C ILE A 4 14.32 3.38 -1.55
N ASP A 5 13.00 3.43 -1.56
CA ASP A 5 12.08 2.30 -1.65
C ASP A 5 11.34 2.36 -2.99
N LEU A 6 11.64 1.41 -3.87
CA LEU A 6 10.97 1.22 -5.16
C LEU A 6 9.89 0.15 -5.00
N GLY A 7 8.70 0.63 -4.64
CA GLY A 7 7.53 -0.18 -4.40
C GLY A 7 6.71 -0.49 -5.66
N SER A 8 5.57 -1.15 -5.43
CA SER A 8 4.64 -1.56 -6.49
C SER A 8 3.87 -0.40 -7.13
N ASN A 9 3.62 0.68 -6.38
CA ASN A 9 2.92 1.85 -6.89
C ASN A 9 3.81 3.09 -6.92
N THR A 10 4.64 3.26 -5.89
CA THR A 10 5.40 4.49 -5.67
C THR A 10 6.88 4.20 -5.50
N LEU A 11 7.72 5.13 -5.95
CA LEU A 11 9.08 5.28 -5.46
C LEU A 11 9.05 6.31 -4.33
N ARG A 12 9.59 5.95 -3.17
CA ARG A 12 9.78 6.85 -2.03
C ARG A 12 11.25 7.02 -1.76
N ALA A 13 11.67 8.25 -1.51
CA ALA A 13 13.05 8.55 -1.13
C ALA A 13 13.09 9.42 0.11
N VAL A 14 14.05 9.16 1.00
CA VAL A 14 14.26 9.95 2.21
C VAL A 14 15.74 10.28 2.38
N GLN A 15 16.03 11.58 2.44
CA GLN A 15 17.35 12.08 2.78
C GLN A 15 17.42 12.25 4.30
N MET A 16 18.44 11.67 4.92
CA MET A 16 18.68 11.74 6.35
C MET A 16 20.08 12.25 6.66
N ASP A 17 20.24 12.93 7.79
CA ASP A 17 21.54 13.27 8.36
C ASP A 17 22.23 12.04 8.98
N GLU A 18 23.41 12.23 9.56
CA GLU A 18 24.19 11.16 10.22
C GLU A 18 23.49 10.61 11.48
N LYS A 19 22.63 11.42 12.11
CA LYS A 19 21.81 11.04 13.27
C LYS A 19 20.47 10.42 12.87
N LEU A 20 20.26 10.15 11.58
CA LEU A 20 19.04 9.60 10.98
C LEU A 20 17.81 10.53 11.12
N ASN A 21 18.02 11.83 11.32
CA ASN A 21 16.94 12.80 11.22
C ASN A 21 16.56 13.00 9.76
N LYS A 22 15.25 13.00 9.48
CA LYS A 22 14.71 13.26 8.15
C LYS A 22 14.96 14.71 7.76
N LEU A 23 15.70 14.92 6.68
CA LEU A 23 15.96 16.24 6.09
C LEU A 23 14.97 16.56 4.98
N LYS A 24 14.76 15.60 4.07
CA LYS A 24 13.87 15.76 2.90
C LYS A 24 13.24 14.42 2.53
N GLU A 25 12.02 14.47 2.00
CA GLU A 25 11.32 13.29 1.50
C GLU A 25 10.78 13.55 0.10
N TYR A 26 10.69 12.48 -0.67
CA TYR A 26 10.18 12.48 -2.03
C TYR A 26 9.24 11.30 -2.21
N GLU A 27 8.17 11.51 -2.97
CA GLU A 27 7.24 10.46 -3.37
C GLU A 27 6.87 10.66 -4.84
N PHE A 28 6.97 9.59 -5.62
CA PHE A 28 6.62 9.59 -7.04
C PHE A 28 5.76 8.38 -7.37
N VAL A 29 4.69 8.58 -8.13
CA VAL A 29 3.85 7.48 -8.61
C VAL A 29 4.48 6.85 -9.85
N ILE A 30 4.91 5.59 -9.71
CA ILE A 30 5.52 4.80 -10.78
C ILE A 30 4.50 3.84 -11.40
N GLY A 31 3.62 3.24 -10.59
CA GLY A 31 2.65 2.24 -11.02
C GLY A 31 3.29 0.98 -11.59
N ALA A 32 4.35 0.48 -10.95
CA ALA A 32 5.13 -0.68 -11.41
C ALA A 32 4.32 -1.99 -11.47
N ALA A 33 3.35 -2.18 -10.57
CA ALA A 33 2.49 -3.36 -10.55
C ALA A 33 1.35 -3.32 -11.57
N LYS A 34 1.17 -2.21 -12.30
CA LYS A 34 0.08 -2.07 -13.27
C LYS A 34 0.26 -3.06 -14.41
N ASN A 35 -0.77 -3.86 -14.68
CA ASN A 35 -0.83 -4.95 -15.67
C ASN A 35 0.19 -6.08 -15.46
N LEU A 36 0.96 -6.06 -14.37
CA LEU A 36 2.07 -7.00 -14.15
C LEU A 36 1.60 -8.45 -14.07
N ASN A 37 0.45 -8.70 -13.46
CA ASN A 37 -0.10 -10.06 -13.36
C ASN A 37 -0.50 -10.63 -14.73
N GLN A 38 -0.73 -9.79 -15.73
CA GLN A 38 -1.11 -10.21 -17.08
C GLN A 38 0.11 -10.32 -17.99
N SER A 39 1.02 -9.33 -17.95
CA SER A 39 2.20 -9.28 -18.82
C SER A 39 3.37 -10.10 -18.32
N GLY A 40 3.51 -10.29 -16.99
CA GLY A 40 4.73 -10.81 -16.36
C GLY A 40 5.90 -9.82 -16.33
N GLU A 41 5.70 -8.60 -16.83
CA GLU A 41 6.76 -7.59 -17.02
C GLU A 41 6.35 -6.21 -16.52
N ILE A 42 7.32 -5.43 -16.03
CA ILE A 42 7.13 -4.00 -15.78
C ILE A 42 6.99 -3.29 -17.14
N SER A 43 5.93 -2.50 -17.30
CA SER A 43 5.63 -1.85 -18.57
C SER A 43 6.65 -0.76 -18.94
N LYS A 44 6.81 -0.49 -20.24
CA LYS A 44 7.70 0.57 -20.75
C LYS A 44 7.34 1.95 -20.18
N GLU A 45 6.06 2.22 -19.99
CA GLU A 45 5.59 3.49 -19.42
C GLU A 45 5.99 3.61 -17.94
N ALA A 46 5.95 2.51 -17.17
CA ALA A 46 6.41 2.51 -15.78
C ALA A 46 7.93 2.70 -15.70
N ILE A 47 8.69 2.05 -16.59
CA ILE A 47 10.15 2.25 -16.70
C ILE A 47 10.46 3.70 -17.05
N GLN A 48 9.76 4.31 -18.01
CA GLN A 48 9.98 5.71 -18.38
C GLN A 48 9.65 6.67 -17.23
N ARG A 49 8.56 6.44 -16.50
CA ARG A 49 8.25 7.21 -15.28
C ARG A 49 9.36 7.09 -14.25
N LEU A 50 9.87 5.88 -14.03
CA LEU A 50 10.97 5.62 -13.11
C LEU A 50 12.25 6.37 -13.51
N LYS A 51 12.63 6.34 -14.80
CA LYS A 51 13.76 7.12 -15.32
C LYS A 51 13.58 8.62 -15.09
N ASN A 52 12.41 9.16 -15.44
CA ASN A 52 12.12 10.57 -15.23
C ASN A 52 12.23 10.97 -13.74
N THR A 53 11.71 10.13 -12.84
CA THR A 53 11.85 10.32 -11.39
C THR A 53 13.31 10.30 -10.94
N LEU A 54 14.12 9.36 -11.41
CA LEU A 54 15.54 9.30 -11.06
C LEU A 54 16.32 10.49 -11.61
N SER A 55 16.00 10.98 -12.81
CA SER A 55 16.56 12.23 -13.35
C SER A 55 16.24 13.44 -12.47
N ILE A 56 15.07 13.50 -11.84
CA ILE A 56 14.71 14.56 -10.89
C ILE A 56 15.57 14.43 -9.62
N LEU A 57 15.65 13.22 -9.05
CA LEU A 57 16.42 12.98 -7.83
C LEU A 57 17.92 13.22 -8.03
N ALA A 58 18.48 12.86 -9.18
CA ALA A 58 19.89 13.03 -9.52
C ALA A 58 20.34 14.50 -9.57
N LYS A 59 19.41 15.45 -9.74
CA LYS A 59 19.72 16.89 -9.69
C LYS A 59 20.11 17.37 -8.29
N GLU A 60 19.63 16.68 -7.25
CA GLU A 60 19.80 17.10 -5.86
C GLU A 60 20.60 16.09 -5.03
N GLN A 61 20.73 14.85 -5.49
CA GLN A 61 21.28 13.74 -4.71
C GLN A 61 22.25 12.91 -5.55
N ASP A 62 23.33 12.44 -4.92
CA ASP A 62 24.24 11.46 -5.49
C ASP A 62 23.63 10.05 -5.37
N LEU A 63 22.97 9.60 -6.45
CA LEU A 63 22.26 8.32 -6.48
C LEU A 63 23.18 7.11 -6.37
N SER A 64 24.48 7.25 -6.69
CA SER A 64 25.46 6.17 -6.55
C SER A 64 25.71 5.77 -5.10
N LYS A 65 25.42 6.68 -4.16
CA LYS A 65 25.53 6.47 -2.71
C LYS A 65 24.20 6.13 -2.05
N ALA A 66 23.11 6.03 -2.83
CA ALA A 66 21.79 5.74 -2.29
C ALA A 66 21.70 4.29 -1.81
N ARG A 67 21.03 4.07 -0.68
CA ARG A 67 20.59 2.75 -0.26
C ARG A 67 19.22 2.49 -0.86
N ALA A 68 19.20 1.84 -2.01
CA ALA A 68 17.99 1.61 -2.78
C ALA A 68 17.53 0.15 -2.71
N VAL A 69 16.26 -0.07 -2.39
CA VAL A 69 15.63 -1.39 -2.39
C VAL A 69 14.44 -1.42 -3.33
N ALA A 70 14.15 -2.59 -3.89
CA ALA A 70 12.95 -2.83 -4.70
C ALA A 70 12.19 -4.05 -4.17
N THR A 71 10.87 -4.05 -4.33
CA THR A 71 9.99 -5.00 -3.63
C THR A 71 9.07 -5.79 -4.57
N ALA A 72 7.82 -6.03 -4.17
CA ALA A 72 6.93 -7.06 -4.71
C ALA A 72 6.77 -7.05 -6.23
N ALA A 73 6.61 -5.89 -6.87
CA ALA A 73 6.48 -5.80 -8.33
C ALA A 73 7.74 -6.30 -9.05
N PHE A 74 8.91 -5.87 -8.59
CA PHE A 74 10.19 -6.25 -9.19
C PHE A 74 10.60 -7.69 -8.83
N ARG A 75 10.08 -8.27 -7.74
CA ARG A 75 10.24 -9.71 -7.47
C ARG A 75 9.50 -10.58 -8.49
N LYS A 76 8.36 -10.10 -8.99
CA LYS A 76 7.50 -10.86 -9.91
C LYS A 76 7.86 -10.66 -11.38
N ALA A 77 8.37 -9.49 -11.74
CA ALA A 77 8.63 -9.17 -13.13
C ALA A 77 9.85 -9.91 -13.69
N SER A 78 9.71 -10.48 -14.88
CA SER A 78 10.80 -11.20 -15.57
C SER A 78 11.92 -10.26 -16.05
N ASN A 79 11.60 -9.00 -16.35
CA ASN A 79 12.52 -8.00 -16.88
C ASN A 79 13.25 -7.17 -15.81
N THR A 80 13.17 -7.53 -14.52
CA THR A 80 13.77 -6.75 -13.42
C THR A 80 15.27 -6.57 -13.55
N ASN A 81 16.02 -7.63 -13.88
CA ASN A 81 17.48 -7.57 -13.95
C ASN A 81 17.96 -6.63 -15.07
N GLU A 82 17.29 -6.66 -16.21
CA GLU A 82 17.55 -5.76 -17.34
C GLU A 82 17.31 -4.30 -16.92
N ILE A 83 16.15 -4.02 -16.30
CA ILE A 83 15.82 -2.69 -15.80
C ILE A 83 16.91 -2.18 -14.84
N PHE A 84 17.30 -2.99 -13.85
CA PHE A 84 18.31 -2.57 -12.87
C PHE A 84 19.69 -2.35 -13.48
N ALA A 85 20.10 -3.19 -14.43
CA ALA A 85 21.36 -2.98 -15.15
C ALA A 85 21.36 -1.65 -15.92
N HIS A 86 20.26 -1.31 -16.61
CA HIS A 86 20.12 -0.03 -17.29
C HIS A 86 20.14 1.15 -16.32
N LEU A 87 19.38 1.08 -15.23
CA LEU A 87 19.34 2.17 -14.24
C LEU A 87 20.69 2.38 -13.55
N LYS A 88 21.43 1.30 -13.28
CA LYS A 88 22.79 1.38 -12.74
C LYS A 88 23.76 2.05 -13.72
N LYS A 89 23.68 1.70 -15.02
CA LYS A 89 24.51 2.32 -16.06
C LYS A 89 24.18 3.80 -16.26
N GLU A 90 22.89 4.15 -16.23
CA GLU A 90 22.41 5.51 -16.55
C GLU A 90 22.49 6.47 -15.36
N PHE A 91 22.19 6.01 -14.14
CA PHE A 91 22.08 6.85 -12.94
C PHE A 91 23.07 6.50 -11.83
N GLY A 92 23.86 5.43 -11.99
CA GLY A 92 24.77 4.93 -10.95
C GLY A 92 24.06 4.25 -9.76
N ILE A 93 22.72 4.15 -9.76
CA ILE A 93 21.94 3.61 -8.64
C ILE A 93 21.95 2.08 -8.63
N ASP A 94 22.21 1.50 -7.46
CA ASP A 94 22.23 0.04 -7.25
C ASP A 94 21.01 -0.42 -6.46
N PHE A 95 19.95 -0.83 -7.16
CA PHE A 95 18.75 -1.36 -6.52
C PHE A 95 18.97 -2.79 -6.04
N LYS A 96 18.74 -3.03 -4.75
CA LYS A 96 18.73 -4.37 -4.16
C LYS A 96 17.32 -4.93 -4.12
N LEU A 97 17.10 -6.03 -4.81
CA LEU A 97 15.85 -6.77 -4.70
C LEU A 97 15.82 -7.51 -3.35
N ILE A 98 14.84 -7.20 -2.51
CA ILE A 98 14.71 -7.83 -1.19
C ILE A 98 13.54 -8.82 -1.18
N ASP A 99 13.69 -9.90 -0.42
CA ASP A 99 12.60 -10.86 -0.18
C ASP A 99 11.50 -10.27 0.72
N ALA A 100 10.32 -10.90 0.72
CA ALA A 100 9.15 -10.40 1.47
C ALA A 100 9.38 -10.38 3.00
N LYS A 101 10.17 -11.31 3.55
CA LYS A 101 10.46 -11.36 4.98
C LYS A 101 11.39 -10.22 5.39
N SER A 102 12.37 -9.90 4.55
CA SER A 102 13.28 -8.77 4.73
C SER A 102 12.52 -7.44 4.63
N GLU A 103 11.66 -7.28 3.63
CA GLU A 103 10.75 -6.13 3.48
C GLU A 103 9.88 -5.92 4.73
N ALA A 104 9.21 -6.96 5.20
CA ALA A 104 8.34 -6.89 6.37
C ALA A 104 9.10 -6.52 7.65
N LYS A 105 10.31 -7.07 7.86
CA LYS A 105 11.15 -6.71 9.01
C LYS A 105 11.50 -5.21 8.99
N ILE A 106 11.91 -4.68 7.84
CA ILE A 106 12.26 -3.26 7.70
C ILE A 106 11.03 -2.39 7.93
N SER A 107 9.87 -2.77 7.38
CA SER A 107 8.60 -2.05 7.57
C SER A 107 8.17 -2.03 9.05
N VAL A 108 8.28 -3.16 9.76
CA VAL A 108 8.04 -3.25 11.22
C VAL A 108 8.97 -2.33 12.01
N LEU A 109 10.27 -2.32 11.70
CA LEU A 109 11.22 -1.41 12.36
C LEU A 109 10.85 0.06 12.14
N GLY A 110 10.42 0.42 10.93
CA GLY A 110 9.92 1.75 10.60
C GLY A 110 8.68 2.13 11.42
N MET A 111 7.68 1.25 11.48
CA MET A 111 6.47 1.44 12.28
C MET A 111 6.79 1.58 13.77
N GLN A 112 7.62 0.68 14.33
CA GLN A 112 8.06 0.76 15.72
C GLN A 112 8.76 2.07 16.03
N SER A 113 9.64 2.53 15.13
CA SER A 113 10.30 3.83 15.28
C SER A 113 9.30 4.99 15.25
N GLY A 114 8.26 4.91 14.41
CA GLY A 114 7.18 5.89 14.38
C GLY A 114 6.40 5.93 15.69
N LEU A 115 6.00 4.78 16.20
CA LEU A 115 5.27 4.66 17.47
C LEU A 115 6.07 5.20 18.65
N ARG A 116 7.38 4.89 18.73
CA ARG A 116 8.27 5.44 19.77
C ARG A 116 8.30 6.97 19.75
N ARG A 117 8.42 7.60 18.57
CA ARG A 117 8.38 9.06 18.44
C ARG A 117 7.05 9.65 18.90
N LEU A 118 5.96 8.92 18.70
CA LEU A 118 4.61 9.29 19.15
C LEU A 118 4.34 8.94 20.62
N LYS A 119 5.31 8.33 21.32
CA LYS A 119 5.17 7.82 22.70
C LYS A 119 4.01 6.84 22.84
N ILE A 120 3.74 6.05 21.79
CA ILE A 120 2.73 4.99 21.79
C ILE A 120 3.41 3.66 22.09
N TRP A 121 2.99 3.01 23.17
CA TRP A 121 3.54 1.76 23.66
C TRP A 121 2.45 0.69 23.73
N GLY A 122 2.84 -0.56 23.55
CA GLY A 122 1.94 -1.70 23.60
C GLY A 122 2.40 -2.87 22.75
N GLU A 123 1.64 -3.95 22.84
CA GLU A 123 1.80 -5.11 21.98
C GLU A 123 0.94 -4.94 20.72
N PHE A 124 1.59 -4.96 19.56
CA PHE A 124 0.94 -4.67 18.28
C PHE A 124 1.26 -5.77 17.26
N ALA A 125 0.28 -6.10 16.42
CA ALA A 125 0.58 -6.61 15.09
C ALA A 125 0.82 -5.45 14.13
N TYR A 126 1.54 -5.74 13.05
CA TYR A 126 1.89 -4.78 12.02
C TYR A 126 1.38 -5.29 10.69
N CYS A 127 0.69 -4.44 9.95
CA CYS A 127 0.16 -4.74 8.64
C CYS A 127 0.63 -3.68 7.66
N ASP A 128 1.36 -4.10 6.63
CA ASP A 128 1.72 -3.24 5.50
C ASP A 128 0.83 -3.60 4.31
N LEU A 129 0.03 -2.66 3.81
CA LEU A 129 -0.87 -2.89 2.68
C LEU A 129 -0.31 -2.23 1.42
N GLY A 130 0.48 -2.99 0.67
CA GLY A 130 1.12 -2.54 -0.56
C GLY A 130 0.21 -2.54 -1.80
N GLY A 131 0.84 -2.21 -2.94
CA GLY A 131 0.20 -2.26 -4.26
C GLY A 131 0.00 -3.68 -4.77
N ALA A 132 0.98 -4.56 -4.56
CA ALA A 132 0.96 -5.94 -5.06
C ALA A 132 0.94 -7.03 -3.97
N SER A 133 1.31 -6.70 -2.74
CA SER A 133 1.34 -7.62 -1.60
C SER A 133 0.87 -6.94 -0.32
N CYS A 134 0.68 -7.75 0.72
CA CYS A 134 0.37 -7.29 2.04
C CYS A 134 1.05 -8.18 3.08
N GLU A 135 1.71 -7.55 4.03
CA GLU A 135 2.56 -8.20 5.00
C GLU A 135 1.95 -8.07 6.39
N LEU A 136 1.75 -9.19 7.08
CA LEU A 136 1.32 -9.25 8.46
C LEU A 136 2.43 -9.80 9.35
N SER A 137 2.77 -9.07 10.42
CA SER A 137 3.80 -9.47 11.39
C SER A 137 3.30 -9.34 12.81
N PHE A 138 3.63 -10.32 13.66
CA PHE A 138 3.36 -10.29 15.10
C PHE A 138 4.39 -11.14 15.86
N GLY A 139 5.10 -10.53 16.81
CA GLY A 139 6.20 -11.20 17.50
C GLY A 139 7.26 -11.70 16.50
N LYS A 140 7.50 -13.02 16.48
CA LYS A 140 8.40 -13.69 15.52
C LYS A 140 7.68 -14.21 14.26
N SER A 141 6.35 -14.16 14.24
CA SER A 141 5.52 -14.65 13.14
C SER A 141 5.41 -13.61 12.03
N PHE A 142 5.49 -14.10 10.80
CA PHE A 142 5.40 -13.30 9.59
C PHE A 142 4.60 -14.06 8.52
N LYS A 143 3.72 -13.36 7.83
CA LYS A 143 2.99 -13.88 6.68
C LYS A 143 2.86 -12.78 5.63
N SER A 144 3.34 -13.05 4.41
CA SER A 144 3.04 -12.23 3.25
C SER A 144 1.87 -12.88 2.51
N PHE A 145 0.95 -12.05 2.06
CA PHE A 145 -0.16 -12.45 1.24
C PHE A 145 0.02 -11.83 -0.14
N ASP A 146 -0.27 -12.62 -1.18
CA ASP A 146 -0.23 -12.17 -2.56
C ASP A 146 -1.48 -11.35 -2.94
N PHE A 147 -1.82 -10.38 -2.10
CA PHE A 147 -2.86 -9.39 -2.37
C PHE A 147 -2.31 -8.00 -2.04
N GLY A 148 -2.45 -7.07 -2.98
CA GLY A 148 -2.27 -5.65 -2.76
C GLY A 148 -3.35 -4.89 -3.52
N ILE A 149 -3.51 -3.59 -3.25
CA ILE A 149 -4.67 -2.86 -3.76
C ILE A 149 -4.75 -2.81 -5.31
N ILE A 150 -3.60 -2.76 -5.99
CA ILE A 150 -3.52 -2.74 -7.47
C ILE A 150 -3.80 -4.13 -8.01
N SER A 151 -3.09 -5.16 -7.51
CA SER A 151 -3.28 -6.54 -7.95
C SER A 151 -4.71 -7.03 -7.69
N PHE A 152 -5.30 -6.64 -6.55
CA PHE A 152 -6.70 -6.92 -6.23
C PHE A 152 -7.66 -6.26 -7.23
N TYR A 153 -7.44 -4.98 -7.53
CA TYR A 153 -8.28 -4.24 -8.47
C TYR A 153 -8.24 -4.90 -9.85
N GLU A 154 -7.06 -5.14 -10.41
CA GLU A 154 -6.90 -5.71 -11.75
C GLU A 154 -7.49 -7.11 -11.87
N LYS A 155 -7.24 -7.98 -10.87
CA LYS A 155 -7.78 -9.35 -10.83
C LYS A 155 -9.32 -9.37 -10.85
N ASN A 156 -9.97 -8.39 -10.23
CA ASN A 156 -11.42 -8.32 -10.13
C ASN A 156 -12.05 -7.31 -11.10
N TYR A 157 -11.24 -6.64 -11.93
CA TYR A 157 -11.72 -5.58 -12.82
C TYR A 157 -12.69 -6.14 -13.88
N HIS A 158 -12.32 -7.27 -14.49
CA HIS A 158 -13.06 -7.89 -15.60
C HIS A 158 -14.11 -8.92 -15.17
N SER A 159 -14.20 -9.30 -13.89
CA SER A 159 -15.11 -10.34 -13.39
C SER A 159 -16.56 -9.85 -13.16
N TYR A 160 -16.87 -8.63 -13.58
CA TYR A 160 -18.16 -8.00 -13.30
C TYR A 160 -19.25 -8.42 -14.30
N TYR A 161 -20.25 -9.16 -13.82
CA TYR A 161 -21.54 -9.35 -14.50
C TYR A 161 -22.54 -8.26 -14.09
N LYS A 162 -23.22 -7.68 -15.09
CA LYS A 162 -24.15 -6.57 -14.92
C LYS A 162 -25.47 -7.02 -14.27
N SER A 163 -25.56 -7.03 -12.93
CA SER A 163 -26.85 -7.19 -12.26
C SER A 163 -27.45 -5.81 -11.95
N CYS A 164 -28.55 -5.45 -12.62
CA CYS A 164 -29.23 -4.17 -12.47
C CYS A 164 -30.49 -4.31 -11.62
N ILE A 165 -30.34 -4.38 -10.28
CA ILE A 165 -31.48 -4.22 -9.38
C ILE A 165 -31.37 -2.84 -8.71
N SER A 166 -32.31 -1.95 -9.01
CA SER A 166 -32.37 -0.59 -8.47
C SER A 166 -33.19 -0.56 -7.18
N TYR A 167 -32.54 -0.21 -6.07
CA TYR A 167 -33.21 -0.11 -4.75
C TYR A 167 -33.59 1.33 -4.38
N LYS A 168 -33.46 2.30 -5.30
CA LYS A 168 -33.67 3.74 -5.01
C LYS A 168 -35.02 4.02 -4.33
N LYS A 169 -36.10 3.37 -4.78
CA LYS A 169 -37.44 3.53 -4.18
C LYS A 169 -37.50 3.01 -2.74
N LEU A 170 -36.90 1.84 -2.47
CA LEU A 170 -36.86 1.24 -1.13
C LEU A 170 -36.05 2.10 -0.16
N ILE A 171 -34.88 2.56 -0.60
CA ILE A 171 -33.98 3.41 0.18
C ILE A 171 -34.66 4.75 0.52
N LYS A 172 -35.34 5.36 -0.45
CA LYS A 172 -36.09 6.62 -0.23
C LYS A 172 -37.25 6.42 0.75
N LYS A 173 -37.93 5.27 0.70
CA LYS A 173 -39.06 4.95 1.58
C LYS A 173 -38.61 4.64 3.01
N TYR A 174 -37.42 4.05 3.19
CA TYR A 174 -36.91 3.63 4.49
C TYR A 174 -35.44 4.04 4.71
N PRO A 175 -35.11 5.33 4.87
CA PRO A 175 -33.73 5.77 5.06
C PRO A 175 -33.10 5.23 6.36
N LYS A 176 -33.90 5.11 7.43
CA LYS A 176 -33.46 4.54 8.71
C LYS A 176 -33.12 3.03 8.63
N PHE A 177 -33.69 2.31 7.64
CA PHE A 177 -33.42 0.89 7.46
C PHE A 177 -31.93 0.64 7.23
N ILE A 178 -31.29 1.40 6.32
CA ILE A 178 -29.87 1.23 5.96
C ILE A 178 -28.95 1.51 7.16
N ILE A 179 -29.26 2.53 7.94
CA ILE A 179 -28.48 2.92 9.12
C ILE A 179 -28.42 1.74 10.11
N ASN A 180 -29.55 1.07 10.30
CA ASN A 180 -29.75 -0.01 11.27
C ASN A 180 -29.30 -1.40 10.78
N ILE A 181 -28.87 -1.56 9.53
CA ILE A 181 -28.36 -2.86 9.05
C ILE A 181 -27.06 -3.21 9.80
N LYS A 182 -27.10 -4.31 10.55
CA LYS A 182 -25.93 -4.85 11.27
C LYS A 182 -25.00 -5.65 10.34
N ASP A 183 -25.56 -6.34 9.35
CA ASP A 183 -24.77 -7.12 8.38
C ASP A 183 -23.98 -6.18 7.46
N LYS A 184 -22.66 -6.28 7.49
CA LYS A 184 -21.78 -5.37 6.74
C LYS A 184 -21.91 -5.54 5.23
N LYS A 185 -22.09 -6.79 4.74
CA LYS A 185 -22.25 -7.07 3.31
C LYS A 185 -23.56 -6.47 2.79
N LEU A 186 -24.64 -6.67 3.53
CA LEU A 186 -25.95 -6.12 3.22
C LEU A 186 -25.96 -4.59 3.31
N LYS A 187 -25.28 -3.99 4.30
CA LYS A 187 -25.18 -2.54 4.41
C LYS A 187 -24.44 -1.94 3.21
N ILE A 188 -23.32 -2.54 2.81
CA ILE A 188 -22.55 -2.13 1.62
C ILE A 188 -23.37 -2.28 0.33
N HIS A 189 -24.18 -3.34 0.21
CA HIS A 189 -25.06 -3.55 -0.94
C HIS A 189 -25.99 -2.36 -1.20
N PHE A 190 -26.51 -1.73 -0.15
CA PHE A 190 -27.40 -0.58 -0.27
C PHE A 190 -26.66 0.76 -0.33
N LEU A 191 -25.46 0.88 0.25
CA LEU A 191 -24.68 2.12 0.25
C LEU A 191 -23.94 2.38 -1.07
N ILE A 192 -23.42 1.34 -1.72
CA ILE A 192 -22.64 1.50 -2.95
C ILE A 192 -23.55 1.37 -4.17
N ALA A 193 -23.84 2.51 -4.79
CA ALA A 193 -24.67 2.57 -5.99
C ALA A 193 -23.93 2.04 -7.24
N ASN A 194 -22.64 2.32 -7.36
CA ASN A 194 -21.84 1.87 -8.50
C ASN A 194 -21.67 0.33 -8.43
N PRO A 195 -22.20 -0.43 -9.41
CA PRO A 195 -22.18 -1.89 -9.34
C PRO A 195 -20.78 -2.50 -9.36
N HIS A 196 -19.83 -1.86 -10.05
CA HIS A 196 -18.44 -2.32 -10.11
C HIS A 196 -17.76 -2.14 -8.75
N LEU A 197 -17.87 -0.95 -8.13
CA LEU A 197 -17.36 -0.72 -6.78
C LEU A 197 -18.01 -1.64 -5.75
N LYS A 198 -19.30 -1.94 -5.93
CA LYS A 198 -20.01 -2.92 -5.09
C LYS A 198 -19.37 -4.30 -5.25
N HIS A 199 -19.21 -4.80 -6.47
CA HIS A 199 -18.57 -6.08 -6.73
C HIS A 199 -17.18 -6.16 -6.06
N LEU A 200 -16.33 -5.15 -6.25
CA LEU A 200 -15.03 -5.06 -5.58
C LEU A 200 -15.17 -5.11 -4.06
N ALA A 201 -16.11 -4.37 -3.46
CA ALA A 201 -16.32 -4.40 -2.01
C ALA A 201 -16.73 -5.80 -1.50
N PHE A 202 -17.52 -6.55 -2.27
CA PHE A 202 -17.87 -7.94 -1.93
C PHE A 202 -16.66 -8.86 -2.02
N ARG A 203 -15.89 -8.79 -3.12
CA ARG A 203 -14.66 -9.59 -3.29
C ARG A 203 -13.62 -9.32 -2.21
N ALA A 204 -13.52 -8.06 -1.75
CA ALA A 204 -12.63 -7.70 -0.66
C ALA A 204 -12.95 -8.44 0.65
N PHE A 205 -14.21 -8.81 0.93
CA PHE A 205 -14.53 -9.61 2.12
C PHE A 205 -13.93 -11.01 2.08
N ASP A 206 -13.88 -11.60 0.88
CA ASP A 206 -13.36 -12.95 0.67
C ASP A 206 -11.82 -12.93 0.73
N GLU A 207 -11.19 -11.93 0.08
CA GLU A 207 -9.73 -11.75 0.08
C GLU A 207 -9.16 -11.61 1.50
N VAL A 208 -9.83 -10.83 2.36
CA VAL A 208 -9.37 -10.59 3.74
C VAL A 208 -9.79 -11.67 4.74
N ALA A 209 -10.53 -12.71 4.32
CA ALA A 209 -11.01 -13.74 5.23
C ALA A 209 -9.85 -14.49 5.91
N MET A 210 -8.81 -14.83 5.14
CA MET A 210 -7.61 -15.47 5.67
C MET A 210 -6.85 -14.58 6.65
N ILE A 211 -6.70 -13.29 6.33
CA ILE A 211 -6.02 -12.32 7.22
C ILE A 211 -6.77 -12.19 8.54
N LYS A 212 -8.11 -12.13 8.49
CA LYS A 212 -8.94 -12.09 9.70
C LYS A 212 -8.77 -13.34 10.55
N LYS A 213 -8.67 -14.52 9.92
CA LYS A 213 -8.40 -15.78 10.63
C LYS A 213 -7.02 -15.73 11.30
N GLU A 214 -6.01 -15.24 10.59
CA GLU A 214 -4.65 -15.09 11.12
C GLU A 214 -4.62 -14.13 12.33
N LEU A 215 -5.19 -12.94 12.18
CA LEU A 215 -5.25 -11.94 13.25
C LEU A 215 -5.95 -12.47 14.52
N ARG A 216 -7.03 -13.25 14.35
CA ARG A 216 -7.72 -13.91 15.48
C ARG A 216 -6.83 -14.96 16.14
N SER A 217 -6.13 -15.77 15.37
CA SER A 217 -5.24 -16.82 15.90
C SER A 217 -4.06 -16.26 16.69
N LEU A 218 -3.61 -15.05 16.35
CA LEU A 218 -2.52 -14.37 17.04
C LEU A 218 -2.96 -13.71 18.36
N GLY A 219 -4.27 -13.68 18.68
CA GLY A 219 -4.78 -13.06 19.91
C GLY A 219 -4.63 -11.52 19.97
N VAL A 220 -4.37 -10.89 18.83
CA VAL A 220 -3.98 -9.48 18.76
C VAL A 220 -5.17 -8.56 18.95
N LYS A 221 -5.06 -7.60 19.87
CA LYS A 221 -6.10 -6.58 20.11
C LYS A 221 -5.93 -5.33 19.25
N THR A 222 -4.70 -4.99 18.87
CA THR A 222 -4.38 -3.76 18.13
C THR A 222 -3.44 -4.04 16.97
N VAL A 223 -3.80 -3.55 15.79
CA VAL A 223 -2.99 -3.66 14.57
C VAL A 223 -2.56 -2.26 14.13
N VAL A 224 -1.27 -2.09 13.90
CA VAL A 224 -0.67 -0.89 13.32
C VAL A 224 -0.68 -1.07 11.80
N LEU A 225 -1.29 -0.13 11.09
CA LEU A 225 -1.42 -0.17 9.63
C LEU A 225 -0.44 0.81 8.99
N ASN A 226 0.28 0.37 7.97
CA ASN A 226 1.20 1.18 7.16
C ASN A 226 0.79 1.17 5.67
N SER A 227 1.40 2.06 4.88
CA SER A 227 1.14 2.33 3.45
C SER A 227 0.04 3.36 3.18
N GLY A 228 -0.11 3.75 1.91
CA GLY A 228 -1.00 4.82 1.45
C GLY A 228 -2.49 4.56 1.71
N VAL A 229 -2.96 3.32 1.58
CA VAL A 229 -4.38 3.00 1.77
C VAL A 229 -4.89 3.35 3.19
N PRO A 230 -4.29 2.82 4.28
CA PRO A 230 -4.75 3.15 5.63
C PRO A 230 -4.51 4.61 6.01
N THR A 231 -3.44 5.25 5.52
CA THR A 231 -3.18 6.66 5.81
C THR A 231 -4.15 7.59 5.08
N THR A 232 -4.48 7.31 3.82
CA THR A 232 -5.53 8.03 3.07
C THR A 232 -6.89 7.85 3.74
N LEU A 233 -7.24 6.63 4.17
CA LEU A 233 -8.48 6.40 4.91
C LEU A 233 -8.53 7.19 6.23
N SER A 234 -7.42 7.24 6.96
CA SER A 234 -7.30 8.01 8.20
C SER A 234 -7.41 9.53 7.94
N ALA A 235 -6.83 10.03 6.86
CA ALA A 235 -6.95 11.43 6.44
C ALA A 235 -8.40 11.79 6.07
N LEU A 236 -9.07 10.95 5.29
CA LEU A 236 -10.47 11.14 4.89
C LEU A 236 -11.41 11.18 6.10
N LYS A 237 -11.22 10.30 7.09
CA LYS A 237 -11.98 10.33 8.35
C LYS A 237 -11.77 11.62 9.16
N GLN A 238 -10.68 12.32 8.93
CA GLN A 238 -10.36 13.60 9.55
C GLN A 238 -10.73 14.79 8.66
N ASN A 239 -11.46 14.57 7.55
CA ASN A 239 -11.82 15.56 6.55
C ASN A 239 -10.58 16.28 5.96
N ILE A 240 -9.46 15.57 5.85
CA ILE A 240 -8.23 16.06 5.24
C ILE A 240 -8.23 15.61 3.77
N SER A 241 -8.18 16.58 2.85
CA SER A 241 -8.05 16.31 1.42
C SER A 241 -6.63 15.88 1.06
N TYR A 242 -6.46 15.33 -0.14
CA TYR A 242 -5.16 14.88 -0.61
C TYR A 242 -4.15 16.04 -0.68
N GLU A 243 -4.58 17.23 -1.12
CA GLU A 243 -3.73 18.42 -1.24
C GLU A 243 -3.30 18.99 0.11
N LYS A 244 -4.04 18.67 1.18
CA LYS A 244 -3.79 19.13 2.56
C LYS A 244 -3.23 18.02 3.44
N TYR A 245 -2.78 16.92 2.84
CA TYR A 245 -2.30 15.77 3.59
C TYR A 245 -1.00 16.10 4.35
N GLU A 246 -1.03 15.94 5.66
CA GLU A 246 0.16 16.08 6.52
C GLU A 246 0.30 14.84 7.40
N ALA A 247 1.45 14.16 7.30
CA ALA A 247 1.69 12.92 8.03
C ALA A 247 1.58 13.10 9.56
N SER A 248 1.98 14.25 10.10
CA SER A 248 1.87 14.59 11.53
C SER A 248 0.43 14.55 12.06
N ARG A 249 -0.55 14.87 11.20
CA ARG A 249 -1.99 14.86 11.54
C ARG A 249 -2.61 13.47 11.44
N VAL A 250 -1.99 12.57 10.69
CA VAL A 250 -2.51 11.23 10.38
C VAL A 250 -1.86 10.14 11.24
N ASN A 251 -0.56 10.27 11.51
CA ASN A 251 0.20 9.27 12.25
C ASN A 251 -0.31 9.10 13.69
N GLY A 252 -0.43 7.84 14.13
CA GLY A 252 -0.91 7.48 15.48
C GLY A 252 -2.43 7.57 15.68
N LYS A 253 -3.18 8.01 14.67
CA LYS A 253 -4.65 8.06 14.74
C LYS A 253 -5.24 6.65 14.66
N LYS A 254 -6.33 6.45 15.39
CA LYS A 254 -7.06 5.19 15.46
C LYS A 254 -8.24 5.22 14.50
N LEU A 255 -8.38 4.15 13.71
CA LEU A 255 -9.51 3.96 12.80
C LEU A 255 -10.64 3.23 13.55
N TYR A 256 -11.58 3.99 14.12
CA TYR A 256 -12.83 3.46 14.70
C TYR A 256 -14.00 3.75 13.75
#